data_AF-A0A7W7RFJ4-F1
#
_entry.id   AF-A0A7W7RFJ4-F1
#
_cell.length_a   1.000
_cell.length_b   1.000
_cell.length_c   1.000
_cell.angle_alpha   90.00
_cell.angle_beta   90.00
_cell.angle_gamma   90.00
#
_symmetry.space_group_name_H-M   'P 1'
#
loop_
_entity.id
_entity.type
_entity.pdbx_description
1 polymer ?
#
loop_
_entity_poly.entity_id
_entity_poly.type
_entity_poly.pdbx_seq_one_letter_code
_entity_poly.pdbx_strand_id
1 'polypeptide(L)'
;MAQQVGGFRLIRELGSGGFGAVHLGEDSSGRRAAVKLLHPHLAKDAQVRRYFSQELANARQVQGFCVAEILDADAEAEQPWLATEYVEGPTLGQAVREHGPRTGGDSQRLAVQTITALAAIHAAGVVHRDFKPANILLGPDGPRVIDFGIARALDADTSSATQIGTLGYMAPEQLEGTTLGPAADLFAWGAIIVHAATGAEAFPGPTQAARISRTLTHPPETGDLADPLLSIVLACMDKDPAQRPTARQILDMLLTGRTAPSAPEPPSATPTFEPYADEETRLRRAGEAGDTNAMFNLGRLLRNAGRVVEAERWYRQAAEAGHTNAMNNLGNLLSNVGRIQEAERRYRQAAEAGNPKAMYNLGLLLKGAGRDEEAERWYRQAAEAGHTNAMNNLGVLLRDAGRVVEAERWYRQAAEAGHTNAMNNLGVLLRDAGRVVEAERWYRQAAEAGHTNAMNNLGNLLSNVGRIQEAERWYRQAVEAGRTKP
;
A
#
# COMPACT_ATOMS: atom_id res chain seq x y z
N MET A 1 30.01 21.15 16.67
CA MET A 1 30.07 20.01 17.61
C MET A 1 29.46 18.82 16.89
N ALA A 2 30.07 17.63 16.98
CA ALA A 2 29.47 16.43 16.39
C ALA A 2 28.14 16.14 17.09
N GLN A 3 27.06 15.98 16.34
CA GLN A 3 25.76 15.66 16.90
C GLN A 3 25.80 14.25 17.50
N GLN A 4 25.31 14.09 18.73
CA GLN A 4 25.28 12.81 19.44
C GLN A 4 23.83 12.44 19.76
N VAL A 5 23.49 11.17 19.55
CA VAL A 5 22.13 10.63 19.72
C VAL A 5 22.26 9.25 20.35
N GLY A 6 21.66 9.02 21.52
CA GLY A 6 21.65 7.69 22.12
C GLY A 6 23.02 7.08 22.39
N GLY A 7 24.02 7.89 22.72
CA GLY A 7 25.41 7.44 22.86
C GLY A 7 26.19 7.32 21.54
N PHE A 8 25.53 7.35 20.37
CA PHE A 8 26.16 7.33 19.06
C PHE A 8 26.55 8.73 18.57
N ARG A 9 27.82 8.91 18.21
CA ARG A 9 28.32 10.08 17.50
C ARG A 9 27.96 9.95 16.01
N LEU A 10 27.19 10.89 15.48
CA LEU A 10 26.82 10.88 14.05
C LEU A 10 28.03 11.29 13.19
N ILE A 11 28.37 10.45 12.21
CA ILE A 11 29.53 10.58 11.32
C ILE A 11 29.13 11.22 9.99
N ARG A 12 28.16 10.61 9.30
CA ARG A 12 27.65 11.08 7.99
C ARG A 12 26.22 10.63 7.77
N GLU A 13 25.49 11.35 6.93
CA GLU A 13 24.17 10.92 6.46
C GLU A 13 24.30 9.71 5.52
N LEU A 14 23.44 8.71 5.72
CA LEU A 14 23.29 7.54 4.84
C LEU A 14 22.12 7.73 3.87
N GLY A 15 21.09 8.47 4.28
CA GLY A 15 19.98 8.89 3.45
C GLY A 15 18.85 9.50 4.28
N SER A 16 17.83 10.01 3.62
CA SER A 16 16.64 10.59 4.25
C SER A 16 15.36 10.13 3.55
N GLY A 17 14.29 9.95 4.32
CA GLY A 17 12.99 9.50 3.85
C GLY A 17 11.83 10.16 4.59
N GLY A 18 10.60 9.72 4.31
CA GLY A 18 9.36 10.30 4.87
C GLY A 18 9.31 10.26 6.40
N PHE A 19 9.98 9.29 7.02
CA PHE A 19 10.02 9.14 8.48
C PHE A 19 11.18 9.87 9.16
N GLY A 20 12.21 10.30 8.41
CA GLY A 20 13.40 10.85 9.07
C GLY A 20 14.69 10.75 8.26
N ALA A 21 15.78 11.23 8.88
CA ALA A 21 17.14 11.09 8.38
C ALA A 21 17.83 9.90 9.04
N VAL A 22 18.60 9.14 8.25
CA VAL A 22 19.41 8.00 8.68
C VAL A 22 20.87 8.40 8.60
N HIS A 23 21.59 8.22 9.70
CA HIS A 23 23.01 8.56 9.82
C HIS A 23 23.83 7.34 10.19
N LEU A 24 25.07 7.29 9.70
CA LEU A 24 26.07 6.39 10.26
C LEU A 24 26.50 6.98 11.61
N GLY A 25 26.24 6.24 12.68
CA GLY A 25 26.67 6.54 14.04
C GLY A 25 27.76 5.59 14.51
N GLU A 26 28.55 6.03 15.48
CA GLU A 26 29.55 5.21 16.17
C GLU A 26 29.47 5.45 17.67
N ASP A 27 29.37 4.38 18.46
CA ASP A 27 29.36 4.46 19.92
C ASP A 27 30.78 4.60 20.50
N SER A 28 30.89 4.70 21.84
CA SER A 28 32.18 4.83 22.53
C SER A 28 33.10 3.61 22.38
N SER A 29 32.58 2.46 21.96
CA SER A 29 33.34 1.23 21.72
C SER A 29 33.84 1.10 20.28
N GLY A 30 33.41 2.01 19.39
CA GLY A 30 33.68 1.93 17.95
C GLY A 30 32.67 1.09 17.17
N ARG A 31 31.55 0.65 17.81
CA ARG A 31 30.49 -0.10 17.12
C ARG A 31 29.72 0.86 16.22
N ARG A 32 29.57 0.49 14.94
CA ARG A 32 28.84 1.27 13.94
C ARG A 32 27.36 0.92 13.93
N ALA A 33 26.52 1.94 13.78
CA ALA A 33 25.07 1.81 13.72
C ALA A 33 24.47 2.68 12.61
N ALA A 34 23.36 2.24 12.03
CA ALA A 34 22.47 3.11 11.26
C ALA A 34 21.48 3.74 12.24
N VAL A 35 21.65 5.03 12.53
CA VAL A 35 20.84 5.80 13.49
C VAL A 35 19.79 6.59 12.72
N LYS A 36 18.53 6.18 12.86
CA LYS A 36 17.36 6.81 12.26
C LYS A 36 16.70 7.75 13.26
N LEU A 37 16.57 9.02 12.89
CA LEU A 37 15.91 10.05 13.70
C LEU A 37 14.57 10.43 13.10
N LEU A 38 13.50 10.40 13.90
CA LEU A 38 12.18 10.86 13.49
C LEU A 38 12.21 12.36 13.17
N HIS A 39 11.52 12.80 12.11
CA HIS A 39 11.47 14.24 11.79
C HIS A 39 10.86 15.05 12.94
N PRO A 40 11.37 16.27 13.25
CA PRO A 40 10.88 17.07 14.37
C PRO A 40 9.38 17.42 14.34
N HIS A 41 8.77 17.46 13.15
CA HIS A 41 7.33 17.71 13.02
C HIS A 41 6.48 16.49 13.41
N LEU A 42 6.95 15.26 13.12
CA LEU A 42 6.32 14.00 13.54
C LEU A 42 6.57 13.71 15.03
N ALA A 43 7.72 14.12 15.55
CA ALA A 43 8.09 13.94 16.96
C ALA A 43 7.17 14.67 17.95
N LYS A 44 6.41 15.67 17.50
CA LYS A 44 5.46 16.45 18.33
C LYS A 44 4.07 15.84 18.40
N ASP A 45 3.77 14.84 17.57
CA ASP A 45 2.46 14.20 17.54
C ASP A 45 2.42 13.03 18.54
N ALA A 46 1.54 13.14 19.54
CA ALA A 46 1.40 12.14 20.60
C ALA A 46 0.87 10.78 20.11
N GLN A 47 0.10 10.75 19.02
CA GLN A 47 -0.36 9.50 18.40
C GLN A 47 0.80 8.82 17.67
N VAL A 48 1.60 9.60 16.94
CA VAL A 48 2.83 9.14 16.26
C VAL A 48 3.80 8.49 17.25
N ARG A 49 4.06 9.16 18.38
CA ARG A 49 4.97 8.64 19.42
C ARG A 49 4.49 7.35 20.06
N ARG A 50 3.20 7.26 20.40
CA ARG A 50 2.61 6.02 20.95
C ARG A 50 2.70 4.87 19.97
N TYR A 51 2.43 5.12 18.69
CA TYR A 51 2.54 4.12 17.64
C TYR A 51 4.00 3.64 17.47
N PHE A 52 4.95 4.59 17.37
CA PHE A 52 6.38 4.29 17.27
C PHE A 52 6.85 3.43 18.45
N SER A 53 6.42 3.75 19.67
CA SER A 53 6.77 2.99 20.88
C SER A 53 6.24 1.56 20.85
N GLN A 54 4.99 1.36 20.41
CA GLN A 54 4.37 0.03 20.32
C GLN A 54 5.05 -0.86 19.27
N GLU A 55 5.30 -0.32 18.09
CA GLU A 55 5.98 -1.06 17.03
C GLU A 55 7.43 -1.37 17.39
N LEU A 56 8.12 -0.44 18.05
CA LEU A 56 9.48 -0.66 18.53
C LEU A 56 9.54 -1.80 19.55
N ALA A 57 8.54 -1.92 20.44
CA ALA A 57 8.45 -3.00 21.41
C ALA A 57 8.31 -4.38 20.74
N ASN A 58 7.51 -4.48 19.67
CA ASN A 58 7.37 -5.71 18.89
C ASN A 58 8.63 -5.98 18.05
N ALA A 59 9.19 -4.97 17.40
CA ALA A 59 10.38 -5.10 16.54
C ALA A 59 11.62 -5.55 17.33
N ARG A 60 11.76 -5.15 18.60
CA ARG A 60 12.83 -5.64 19.50
C ARG A 60 12.79 -7.15 19.75
N GLN A 61 11.65 -7.80 19.54
CA GLN A 61 11.52 -9.26 19.68
C GLN A 61 11.96 -10.02 18.43
N VAL A 62 12.18 -9.32 17.31
CA VAL A 62 12.64 -9.95 16.07
C VAL A 62 14.09 -10.38 16.25
N GLN A 63 14.29 -11.68 16.40
CA GLN A 63 15.60 -12.31 16.38
C GLN A 63 15.77 -13.10 15.09
N GLY A 64 16.85 -12.85 14.36
CA GLY A 64 17.11 -13.59 13.13
C GLY A 64 18.37 -13.11 12.42
N PHE A 65 19.17 -14.06 11.93
CA PHE A 65 20.43 -13.75 11.26
C PHE A 65 20.24 -13.01 9.93
N CYS A 66 19.04 -13.01 9.33
CA CYS A 66 18.75 -12.29 8.08
C CYS A 66 18.21 -10.87 8.27
N VAL A 67 18.14 -10.38 9.51
CA VAL A 67 17.56 -9.09 9.85
C VAL A 67 18.61 -8.26 10.59
N ALA A 68 18.71 -6.96 10.30
CA ALA A 68 19.61 -6.08 11.05
C ALA A 68 19.12 -5.92 12.50
N GLU A 69 20.01 -6.17 13.46
CA GLU A 69 19.70 -6.11 14.90
C GLU A 69 19.38 -4.67 15.33
N ILE A 70 18.37 -4.51 16.20
CA ILE A 70 18.12 -3.25 16.90
C ILE A 70 19.11 -3.15 18.07
N LEU A 71 20.04 -2.19 17.98
CA LEU A 71 21.10 -2.01 18.98
C LEU A 71 20.61 -1.21 20.18
N ASP A 72 19.92 -0.11 19.89
CA ASP A 72 19.31 0.75 20.89
C ASP A 72 18.21 1.60 20.26
N ALA A 73 17.32 2.15 21.08
CA ALA A 73 16.27 3.06 20.63
C ALA A 73 15.63 3.78 21.81
N ASP A 74 15.24 5.02 21.58
CA ASP A 74 14.47 5.83 22.52
C ASP A 74 13.28 6.46 21.79
N ALA A 75 12.09 5.96 22.10
CA ALA A 75 10.84 6.50 21.59
C ALA A 75 10.36 7.75 22.34
N GLU A 76 10.90 7.97 23.54
CA GLU A 76 10.48 9.05 24.43
C GLU A 76 11.40 10.27 24.43
N ALA A 77 12.56 10.18 23.77
CA ALA A 77 13.42 11.33 23.49
C ALA A 77 12.65 12.50 22.85
N GLU A 78 13.20 13.73 23.01
CA GLU A 78 12.65 14.94 22.37
C GLU A 78 12.50 14.72 20.85
N GLN A 79 13.49 14.07 20.25
CA GLN A 79 13.43 13.53 18.90
C GLN A 79 13.59 12.01 18.98
N PRO A 80 12.51 11.23 18.78
CA PRO A 80 12.57 9.77 18.81
C PRO A 80 13.59 9.20 17.82
N TRP A 81 14.32 8.17 18.22
CA TRP A 81 15.38 7.59 17.41
C TRP A 81 15.50 6.07 17.59
N LEU A 82 16.06 5.42 16.57
CA LEU A 82 16.33 3.98 16.50
C LEU A 82 17.73 3.78 15.91
N ALA A 83 18.56 2.98 16.58
CA ALA A 83 19.85 2.54 16.07
C ALA A 83 19.80 1.05 15.73
N THR A 84 20.08 0.70 14.49
CA THR A 84 20.24 -0.69 14.04
C THR A 84 21.69 -0.97 13.65
N GLU A 85 22.06 -2.25 13.58
CA GLU A 85 23.33 -2.70 13.02
C GLU A 85 23.60 -2.02 11.67
N TYR A 86 24.80 -1.45 11.51
CA TYR A 86 25.24 -0.97 10.20
C TYR A 86 25.73 -2.14 9.35
N VAL A 87 25.01 -2.47 8.29
CA VAL A 87 25.40 -3.50 7.32
C VAL A 87 26.17 -2.84 6.18
N GLU A 88 27.40 -3.28 5.95
CA GLU A 88 28.23 -2.79 4.84
C GLU A 88 27.92 -3.55 3.55
N GLY A 89 27.49 -2.84 2.50
CA GLY A 89 27.20 -3.42 1.20
C GLY A 89 26.21 -2.58 0.39
N PRO A 90 26.05 -2.86 -0.92
CA PRO A 90 25.03 -2.21 -1.73
C PRO A 90 23.64 -2.75 -1.39
N THR A 91 22.60 -1.96 -1.67
CA THR A 91 21.22 -2.48 -1.70
C THR A 91 21.07 -3.48 -2.84
N LEU A 92 20.12 -4.41 -2.70
CA LEU A 92 19.78 -5.36 -3.77
C LEU A 92 19.45 -4.62 -5.07
N GLY A 93 18.72 -3.50 -4.99
CA GLY A 93 18.39 -2.68 -6.15
C GLY A 93 19.63 -2.07 -6.84
N GLN A 94 20.62 -1.61 -6.06
CA GLN A 94 21.90 -1.14 -6.64
C GLN A 94 22.67 -2.28 -7.29
N ALA A 95 22.79 -3.41 -6.60
CA ALA A 95 23.52 -4.57 -7.10
C ALA A 95 22.93 -5.10 -8.43
N VAL A 96 21.60 -5.16 -8.55
CA VAL A 96 20.93 -5.58 -9.79
C VAL A 96 21.16 -4.59 -10.92
N ARG A 97 21.14 -3.27 -10.65
CA ARG A 97 21.41 -2.25 -11.67
C ARG A 97 22.87 -2.24 -12.15
N GLU A 98 23.81 -2.41 -11.23
CA GLU A 98 25.25 -2.29 -11.52
C GLU A 98 25.86 -3.58 -12.06
N HIS A 99 25.41 -4.72 -11.55
CA HIS A 99 26.00 -6.03 -11.82
C HIS A 99 25.04 -7.00 -12.51
N GLY A 100 23.84 -6.56 -12.87
CA GLY A 100 22.81 -7.36 -13.54
C GLY A 100 22.01 -8.29 -12.63
N PRO A 101 21.12 -9.13 -13.21
CA PRO A 101 20.28 -10.03 -12.44
C PRO A 101 21.07 -11.07 -11.62
N ARG A 102 20.49 -11.51 -10.50
CA ARG A 102 21.00 -12.59 -9.64
C ARG A 102 20.45 -13.92 -10.17
N THR A 103 21.33 -14.78 -10.66
CA THR A 103 20.95 -16.06 -11.29
C THR A 103 21.50 -17.25 -10.50
N GLY A 104 21.00 -18.45 -10.79
CA GLY A 104 21.48 -19.69 -10.18
C GLY A 104 21.43 -19.70 -8.65
N GLY A 105 22.51 -20.14 -8.01
CA GLY A 105 22.59 -20.29 -6.55
C GLY A 105 22.44 -18.97 -5.77
N ASP A 106 22.76 -17.83 -6.37
CA ASP A 106 22.61 -16.52 -5.73
C ASP A 106 21.14 -16.13 -5.57
N SER A 107 20.31 -16.45 -6.57
CA SER A 107 18.86 -16.21 -6.52
C SER A 107 18.19 -17.07 -5.44
N GLN A 108 18.57 -18.34 -5.33
CA GLN A 108 18.06 -19.24 -4.31
C GLN A 108 18.47 -18.81 -2.89
N ARG A 109 19.75 -18.42 -2.71
CA ARG A 109 20.24 -17.92 -1.42
C ARG A 109 19.51 -16.65 -1.00
N LEU A 110 19.31 -15.72 -1.95
CA LEU A 110 18.53 -14.50 -1.74
C LEU A 110 17.09 -14.83 -1.32
N ALA A 111 16.42 -15.74 -2.04
CA ALA A 111 15.05 -16.15 -1.74
C ALA A 111 14.93 -16.74 -0.32
N VAL A 112 15.79 -17.69 0.03
CA VAL A 112 15.79 -18.35 1.36
C VAL A 112 16.07 -17.35 2.47
N GLN A 113 17.08 -16.48 2.33
CA GLN A 113 17.45 -15.55 3.40
C GLN A 113 16.40 -14.45 3.60
N THR A 114 15.87 -13.89 2.50
CA THR A 114 14.84 -12.84 2.60
C THR A 114 13.51 -13.37 3.12
N ILE A 115 13.11 -14.60 2.78
CA ILE A 115 11.89 -15.18 3.37
C ILE A 115 12.09 -15.59 4.82
N THR A 116 13.29 -16.04 5.20
CA THR A 116 13.63 -16.32 6.60
C THR A 116 13.51 -15.05 7.46
N ALA A 117 13.97 -13.91 6.92
CA ALA A 117 13.78 -12.61 7.56
C ALA A 117 12.29 -12.27 7.74
N LEU A 118 11.48 -12.37 6.68
CA LEU A 118 10.03 -12.11 6.79
C LEU A 118 9.34 -13.06 7.76
N ALA A 119 9.71 -14.34 7.80
CA ALA A 119 9.18 -15.29 8.76
C ALA A 119 9.48 -14.90 10.21
N ALA A 120 10.70 -14.43 10.50
CA ALA A 120 11.07 -13.93 11.82
C ALA A 120 10.31 -12.64 12.20
N ILE A 121 10.17 -11.71 11.26
CA ILE A 121 9.40 -10.46 11.46
C ILE A 121 7.94 -10.77 11.76
N HIS A 122 7.31 -11.64 10.97
CA HIS A 122 5.90 -12.01 11.13
C HIS A 122 5.65 -12.82 12.40
N ALA A 123 6.59 -13.67 12.81
CA ALA A 123 6.49 -14.42 14.07
C ALA A 123 6.49 -13.51 15.31
N ALA A 124 7.15 -12.35 15.24
CA ALA A 124 7.13 -11.31 16.28
C ALA A 124 5.87 -10.41 16.22
N GLY A 125 4.90 -10.71 15.34
CA GLY A 125 3.68 -9.94 15.18
C GLY A 125 3.86 -8.61 14.42
N VAL A 126 5.02 -8.41 13.77
CA VAL A 126 5.32 -7.22 12.97
C VAL A 126 5.01 -7.49 11.50
N VAL A 127 4.52 -6.47 10.78
CA VAL A 127 4.37 -6.51 9.30
C VAL A 127 5.31 -5.44 8.73
N HIS A 128 6.10 -5.78 7.71
CA HIS A 128 7.09 -4.86 7.17
C HIS A 128 6.46 -3.71 6.37
N ARG A 129 5.39 -3.95 5.60
CA ARG A 129 4.57 -2.96 4.86
C ARG A 129 5.25 -2.12 3.77
N ASP A 130 6.57 -2.14 3.70
CA ASP A 130 7.40 -1.41 2.72
C ASP A 130 8.56 -2.30 2.25
N PHE A 131 8.30 -3.59 2.05
CA PHE A 131 9.33 -4.53 1.63
C PHE A 131 9.71 -4.27 0.15
N LYS A 132 10.97 -3.93 -0.11
CA LYS A 132 11.48 -3.53 -1.44
C LYS A 132 12.99 -3.73 -1.56
N PRO A 133 13.59 -3.72 -2.78
CA PRO A 133 15.02 -3.98 -2.95
C PRO A 133 15.95 -2.96 -2.26
N ALA A 134 15.47 -1.75 -1.99
CA ALA A 134 16.23 -0.75 -1.22
C ALA A 134 16.36 -1.11 0.27
N ASN A 135 15.46 -1.96 0.79
CA ASN A 135 15.43 -2.40 2.18
C ASN A 135 16.13 -3.76 2.38
N ILE A 136 16.92 -4.20 1.40
CA ILE A 136 17.73 -5.42 1.45
C ILE A 136 19.17 -5.03 1.13
N LEU A 137 20.06 -5.12 2.11
CA LEU A 137 21.50 -4.89 1.92
C LEU A 137 22.22 -6.21 1.69
N LEU A 138 23.10 -6.24 0.69
CA LEU A 138 23.94 -7.39 0.40
C LEU A 138 25.24 -7.28 1.17
N GLY A 139 25.22 -7.76 2.42
CA GLY A 139 26.38 -7.78 3.30
C GLY A 139 27.40 -8.86 2.95
N PRO A 140 28.58 -8.86 3.62
CA PRO A 140 29.63 -9.84 3.38
C PRO A 140 29.19 -11.29 3.65
N ASP A 141 28.27 -11.48 4.60
CA ASP A 141 27.71 -12.79 4.98
C ASP A 141 26.36 -13.10 4.30
N GLY A 142 25.91 -12.22 3.40
CA GLY A 142 24.68 -12.36 2.62
C GLY A 142 23.63 -11.28 2.87
N PRO A 143 22.48 -11.37 2.16
CA PRO A 143 21.35 -10.46 2.31
C PRO A 143 20.86 -10.26 3.75
N ARG A 144 20.75 -8.98 4.14
CA ARG A 144 20.14 -8.52 5.39
C ARG A 144 18.95 -7.61 5.07
N VAL A 145 17.81 -7.90 5.67
CA VAL A 145 16.64 -7.00 5.66
C VAL A 145 16.84 -5.89 6.68
N ILE A 146 16.64 -4.65 6.24
CA ILE A 146 16.75 -3.44 7.05
C ILE A 146 15.40 -2.70 7.08
N ASP A 147 15.28 -1.72 7.98
CA ASP A 147 14.13 -0.80 8.04
C ASP A 147 12.77 -1.49 8.22
N PHE A 148 12.54 -2.06 9.40
CA PHE A 148 11.21 -2.48 9.84
C PHE A 148 10.21 -1.34 9.63
N GLY A 149 9.06 -1.61 9.01
CA GLY A 149 8.00 -0.65 8.67
C GLY A 149 7.33 0.12 9.82
N ILE A 150 8.01 0.26 10.96
CA ILE A 150 7.71 1.06 12.16
C ILE A 150 7.24 2.48 11.78
N ALA A 151 7.60 2.95 10.59
CA ALA A 151 7.40 4.29 10.09
C ALA A 151 6.06 4.61 9.39
N ARG A 152 5.36 3.64 8.78
CA ARG A 152 4.29 3.94 7.81
C ARG A 152 2.86 3.95 8.34
N ALA A 153 2.58 3.64 9.60
CA ALA A 153 1.19 3.70 10.07
C ALA A 153 0.61 5.12 10.18
N LEU A 154 1.42 6.13 9.89
CA LEU A 154 1.04 7.54 9.86
C LEU A 154 1.06 8.10 8.43
N ASP A 155 1.51 7.29 7.46
CA ASP A 155 1.61 7.64 6.04
C ASP A 155 0.33 7.32 5.25
N ALA A 156 -0.82 7.20 5.93
CA ALA A 156 -2.11 7.15 5.23
C ALA A 156 -2.39 8.44 4.44
N ASP A 157 -1.71 9.55 4.77
CA ASP A 157 -1.96 10.89 4.22
C ASP A 157 -0.74 11.60 3.58
N THR A 158 0.44 10.98 3.49
CA THR A 158 1.67 11.63 2.98
C THR A 158 2.30 10.92 1.78
N SER A 159 2.11 11.52 0.60
CA SER A 159 2.77 11.15 -0.65
C SER A 159 4.16 11.79 -0.73
N SER A 160 5.23 11.03 -0.52
CA SER A 160 6.61 11.48 -0.73
C SER A 160 7.19 10.93 -2.04
N ALA A 161 7.89 11.80 -2.78
CA ALA A 161 8.45 11.60 -4.13
C ALA A 161 9.42 10.42 -4.33
N THR A 162 9.72 9.61 -3.31
CA THR A 162 10.43 8.33 -3.38
C THR A 162 9.54 7.14 -3.79
N GLN A 163 8.23 7.35 -3.99
CA GLN A 163 7.25 6.30 -4.32
C GLN A 163 7.30 5.72 -5.75
N ILE A 164 8.02 6.35 -6.70
CA ILE A 164 8.03 5.91 -8.12
C ILE A 164 8.56 4.48 -8.27
N GLY A 165 9.57 4.10 -7.47
CA GLY A 165 10.14 2.74 -7.47
C GLY A 165 9.44 1.78 -6.49
N THR A 166 8.55 2.27 -5.61
CA THR A 166 7.90 1.42 -4.61
C THR A 166 6.62 0.77 -5.14
N LEU A 167 5.96 1.39 -6.14
CA LEU A 167 4.73 0.87 -6.75
C LEU A 167 4.87 -0.55 -7.34
N GLY A 168 6.03 -0.89 -7.88
CA GLY A 168 6.30 -2.21 -8.45
C GLY A 168 6.28 -3.36 -7.42
N TYR A 169 6.34 -3.03 -6.13
CA TYR A 169 6.36 -3.99 -5.02
C TYR A 169 5.10 -3.90 -4.15
N MET A 170 4.21 -2.94 -4.37
CA MET A 170 2.97 -2.81 -3.59
C MET A 170 1.96 -3.90 -3.95
N ALA A 171 1.35 -4.49 -2.93
CA ALA A 171 0.27 -5.44 -3.10
C ALA A 171 -1.05 -4.77 -3.54
N PRO A 172 -1.95 -5.48 -4.24
CA PRO A 172 -3.28 -4.99 -4.62
C PRO A 172 -4.03 -4.29 -3.49
N GLU A 173 -4.05 -4.92 -2.32
CA GLU A 173 -4.75 -4.43 -1.14
C GLU A 173 -4.13 -3.16 -0.54
N GLN A 174 -2.83 -2.90 -0.80
CA GLN A 174 -2.16 -1.64 -0.48
C GLN A 174 -2.59 -0.51 -1.41
N LEU A 175 -2.76 -0.81 -2.70
CA LEU A 175 -3.22 0.15 -3.69
C LEU A 175 -4.71 0.48 -3.51
N GLU A 176 -5.50 -0.46 -3.00
CA GLU A 176 -6.92 -0.29 -2.69
C GLU A 176 -7.17 0.37 -1.32
N GLY A 177 -6.13 0.59 -0.51
CA GLY A 177 -6.26 1.22 0.82
C GLY A 177 -7.01 0.38 1.84
N THR A 178 -6.88 -0.95 1.76
CA THR A 178 -7.51 -1.87 2.72
C THR A 178 -6.56 -2.24 3.87
N THR A 179 -7.05 -2.98 4.88
CA THR A 179 -6.23 -3.38 6.03
C THR A 179 -5.05 -4.25 5.60
N LEU A 180 -3.83 -3.78 5.88
CA LEU A 180 -2.59 -4.46 5.52
C LEU A 180 -2.23 -5.54 6.54
N GLY A 181 -1.99 -6.74 6.05
CA GLY A 181 -1.49 -7.87 6.84
C GLY A 181 -0.18 -8.43 6.26
N PRO A 182 0.36 -9.49 6.89
CA PRO A 182 1.58 -10.19 6.44
C PRO A 182 1.60 -10.55 4.94
N ALA A 183 0.42 -10.83 4.36
CA ALA A 183 0.27 -11.17 2.94
C ALA A 183 0.74 -10.08 1.97
N ALA A 184 0.76 -8.82 2.38
CA ALA A 184 1.27 -7.73 1.54
C ALA A 184 2.80 -7.84 1.36
N ASP A 185 3.53 -8.21 2.42
CA ASP A 185 4.98 -8.42 2.35
C ASP A 185 5.35 -9.60 1.44
N LEU A 186 4.46 -10.58 1.35
CA LEU A 186 4.63 -11.80 0.56
C LEU A 186 4.48 -11.51 -0.94
N PHE A 187 3.51 -10.68 -1.29
CA PHE A 187 3.39 -10.15 -2.65
C PHE A 187 4.63 -9.35 -3.04
N ALA A 188 5.06 -8.44 -2.16
CA ALA A 188 6.27 -7.65 -2.35
C ALA A 188 7.51 -8.53 -2.50
N TRP A 189 7.64 -9.59 -1.69
CA TRP A 189 8.70 -10.57 -1.79
C TRP A 189 8.72 -11.26 -3.16
N GLY A 190 7.56 -11.72 -3.66
CA GLY A 190 7.46 -12.28 -5.01
C GLY A 190 7.95 -11.32 -6.09
N ALA A 191 7.52 -10.06 -6.03
CA ALA A 191 7.96 -9.02 -6.96
C ALA A 191 9.47 -8.72 -6.86
N ILE A 192 10.06 -8.80 -5.65
CA ILE A 192 11.51 -8.66 -5.44
C ILE A 192 12.27 -9.83 -6.05
N ILE A 193 11.77 -11.07 -5.93
CA ILE A 193 12.43 -12.23 -6.54
C ILE A 193 12.42 -12.13 -8.07
N VAL A 194 11.29 -11.72 -8.67
CA VAL A 194 11.24 -11.42 -10.11
C VAL A 194 12.27 -10.37 -10.48
N HIS A 195 12.33 -9.26 -9.73
CA HIS A 195 13.28 -8.19 -10.00
C HIS A 195 14.74 -8.64 -9.86
N ALA A 196 15.04 -9.40 -8.82
CA ALA A 196 16.38 -9.93 -8.61
C ALA A 196 16.79 -10.86 -9.77
N ALA A 197 15.90 -11.76 -10.20
CA ALA A 197 16.22 -12.77 -11.20
C ALA A 197 16.23 -12.26 -12.65
N THR A 198 15.47 -11.20 -12.94
CA THR A 198 15.30 -10.70 -14.33
C THR A 198 15.84 -9.29 -14.55
N GLY A 199 16.03 -8.51 -13.48
CA GLY A 199 16.29 -7.07 -13.55
C GLY A 199 15.06 -6.22 -13.87
N ALA A 200 13.92 -6.82 -14.22
CA ALA A 200 12.69 -6.15 -14.60
C ALA A 200 11.70 -6.01 -13.42
N GLU A 201 10.64 -5.21 -13.59
CA GLU A 201 9.52 -5.18 -12.63
C GLU A 201 8.55 -6.33 -12.95
N ALA A 202 7.92 -6.89 -11.92
CA ALA A 202 6.95 -7.99 -12.08
C ALA A 202 5.64 -7.56 -12.75
N PHE A 203 5.28 -6.29 -12.59
CA PHE A 203 4.13 -5.67 -13.26
C PHE A 203 4.64 -4.47 -14.02
N PRO A 204 5.41 -4.67 -15.10
CA PRO A 204 5.93 -3.56 -15.85
C PRO A 204 4.74 -2.87 -16.49
N GLY A 205 4.70 -1.59 -16.27
CA GLY A 205 3.69 -0.74 -16.83
C GLY A 205 4.44 0.48 -17.25
N PRO A 206 4.27 0.89 -18.50
CA PRO A 206 4.50 2.27 -18.74
C PRO A 206 3.45 2.97 -17.86
N THR A 207 3.65 3.49 -16.65
CA THR A 207 2.82 4.41 -15.79
C THR A 207 2.64 3.80 -14.47
N GLN A 208 2.57 4.66 -13.47
CA GLN A 208 1.95 4.33 -12.20
C GLN A 208 0.54 3.74 -12.37
N ALA A 209 -0.37 4.37 -13.12
CA ALA A 209 -1.74 3.85 -13.30
C ALA A 209 -1.81 2.47 -13.99
N ALA A 210 -1.01 2.20 -15.02
CA ALA A 210 -0.99 0.87 -15.62
C ALA A 210 -0.22 -0.16 -14.81
N ARG A 211 0.82 0.25 -14.07
CA ARG A 211 1.46 -0.61 -13.07
C ARG A 211 0.46 -1.00 -12.00
N ILE A 212 -0.28 -0.03 -11.46
CA ILE A 212 -1.38 -0.26 -10.53
C ILE A 212 -2.43 -1.19 -11.15
N SER A 213 -2.92 -0.89 -12.35
CA SER A 213 -3.91 -1.74 -13.02
C SER A 213 -3.40 -3.16 -13.24
N ARG A 214 -2.13 -3.35 -13.62
CA ARG A 214 -1.51 -4.67 -13.82
C ARG A 214 -1.31 -5.40 -12.50
N THR A 215 -0.84 -4.70 -11.47
CA THR A 215 -0.79 -5.20 -10.11
C THR A 215 -2.17 -5.66 -9.65
N LEU A 216 -3.24 -4.94 -9.96
CA LEU A 216 -4.61 -5.29 -9.56
C LEU A 216 -5.22 -6.44 -10.38
N THR A 217 -4.97 -6.51 -11.69
CA THR A 217 -5.78 -7.36 -12.59
C THR A 217 -5.03 -8.35 -13.47
N HIS A 218 -3.70 -8.21 -13.64
CA HIS A 218 -2.92 -9.03 -14.57
C HIS A 218 -2.00 -10.01 -13.83
N PRO A 219 -1.70 -11.19 -14.39
CA PRO A 219 -0.64 -12.05 -13.87
C PRO A 219 0.72 -11.34 -13.99
N PRO A 220 1.70 -11.67 -13.13
CA PRO A 220 3.02 -11.07 -13.21
C PRO A 220 3.82 -11.55 -14.41
N GLU A 221 4.66 -10.67 -14.92
CA GLU A 221 5.69 -11.01 -15.89
C GLU A 221 6.90 -11.55 -15.13
N THR A 222 7.21 -12.84 -15.30
CA THR A 222 8.24 -13.55 -14.53
C THR A 222 9.54 -13.76 -15.29
N GLY A 223 9.61 -13.37 -16.57
CA GLY A 223 10.76 -13.68 -17.44
C GLY A 223 11.09 -15.17 -17.45
N ASP A 224 12.38 -15.49 -17.40
CA ASP A 224 12.90 -16.87 -17.45
C ASP A 224 12.95 -17.56 -16.06
N LEU A 225 12.16 -17.10 -15.08
CA LEU A 225 12.04 -17.82 -13.82
C LEU A 225 11.57 -19.26 -14.07
N ALA A 226 12.27 -20.23 -13.50
CA ALA A 226 11.94 -21.64 -13.57
C ALA A 226 11.57 -22.21 -12.19
N ASP A 227 10.95 -23.38 -12.20
CA ASP A 227 10.61 -24.10 -10.97
C ASP A 227 11.86 -24.56 -10.19
N PRO A 228 11.78 -24.63 -8.85
CA PRO A 228 10.56 -24.45 -8.03
C PRO A 228 10.21 -22.99 -7.72
N LEU A 229 11.08 -22.03 -8.06
CA LEU A 229 10.93 -20.63 -7.67
C LEU A 229 9.76 -19.95 -8.38
N LEU A 230 9.54 -20.30 -9.66
CA LEU A 230 8.41 -19.77 -10.44
C LEU A 230 7.07 -20.03 -9.77
N SER A 231 6.75 -21.29 -9.45
CA SER A 231 5.48 -21.65 -8.81
C SER A 231 5.27 -20.94 -7.47
N ILE A 232 6.34 -20.83 -6.67
CA ILE A 232 6.30 -20.15 -5.37
C ILE A 232 6.03 -18.65 -5.55
N VAL A 233 6.75 -18.00 -6.47
CA VAL A 233 6.58 -16.56 -6.77
C VAL A 233 5.17 -16.26 -7.27
N LEU A 234 4.62 -17.10 -8.17
CA LEU A 234 3.24 -16.95 -8.64
C LEU A 234 2.23 -17.06 -7.50
N ALA A 235 2.40 -18.02 -6.59
CA ALA A 235 1.54 -18.16 -5.41
C ALA A 235 1.63 -16.96 -4.46
N CYS A 236 2.82 -16.38 -4.29
CA CYS A 236 3.00 -15.17 -3.48
C CYS A 236 2.32 -13.95 -4.08
N MET A 237 2.16 -13.91 -5.40
CA MET A 237 1.67 -12.74 -6.14
C MET A 237 0.20 -12.87 -6.56
N ASP A 238 -0.53 -13.79 -5.91
CA ASP A 238 -1.98 -13.88 -6.06
C ASP A 238 -2.63 -12.53 -5.71
N LYS A 239 -3.67 -12.17 -6.46
CA LYS A 239 -4.36 -10.89 -6.25
C LYS A 239 -5.14 -10.88 -4.96
N ASP A 240 -5.61 -12.04 -4.54
CA ASP A 240 -6.26 -12.21 -3.27
C ASP A 240 -5.21 -12.48 -2.18
N PRO A 241 -5.03 -11.58 -1.19
CA PRO A 241 -4.03 -11.75 -0.14
C PRO A 241 -4.18 -13.05 0.68
N ALA A 242 -5.37 -13.66 0.76
CA ALA A 242 -5.54 -14.90 1.52
C ALA A 242 -5.25 -16.18 0.71
N GLN A 243 -5.00 -16.09 -0.60
CA GLN A 243 -4.44 -17.21 -1.38
C GLN A 243 -2.92 -17.28 -1.29
N ARG A 244 -2.27 -16.23 -0.77
CA ARG A 244 -0.82 -16.18 -0.68
C ARG A 244 -0.33 -17.08 0.46
N PRO A 245 0.73 -17.88 0.25
CA PRO A 245 1.34 -18.66 1.32
C PRO A 245 1.91 -17.74 2.40
N THR A 246 2.07 -18.25 3.61
CA THR A 246 2.80 -17.57 4.69
C THR A 246 4.31 -17.66 4.45
N ALA A 247 5.10 -16.78 5.09
CA ALA A 247 6.56 -16.80 4.95
C ALA A 247 7.16 -18.15 5.38
N ARG A 248 6.59 -18.80 6.40
CA ARG A 248 6.99 -20.14 6.84
C ARG A 248 6.70 -21.21 5.79
N GLN A 249 5.51 -21.20 5.19
CA GLN A 249 5.16 -22.14 4.11
C GLN A 249 6.09 -21.98 2.91
N ILE A 250 6.46 -20.75 2.54
CA ILE A 250 7.43 -20.53 1.46
C ILE A 250 8.80 -21.07 1.81
N LEU A 251 9.28 -20.83 3.04
CA LEU A 251 10.55 -21.38 3.49
C LEU A 251 10.54 -22.91 3.37
N ASP A 252 9.47 -23.57 3.80
CA ASP A 252 9.31 -25.02 3.68
C ASP A 252 9.28 -25.47 2.21
N MET A 253 8.58 -24.75 1.32
CA MET A 253 8.55 -25.03 -0.12
C MET A 253 9.95 -24.90 -0.76
N LEU A 254 10.71 -23.87 -0.40
CA LEU A 254 12.07 -23.66 -0.90
C LEU A 254 13.06 -24.73 -0.42
N LEU A 255 12.93 -25.19 0.82
CA LEU A 255 13.80 -26.22 1.39
C LEU A 255 13.48 -27.63 0.90
N THR A 256 12.20 -27.91 0.59
CA THR A 256 11.74 -29.24 0.19
C THR A 256 11.56 -29.43 -1.31
N GLY A 257 11.56 -28.35 -2.09
CA GLY A 257 11.33 -28.36 -3.54
C GLY A 257 9.90 -28.73 -3.95
N ARG A 258 8.94 -28.73 -3.01
CA ARG A 258 7.53 -29.02 -3.28
C ARG A 258 6.78 -27.72 -3.57
N THR A 259 6.15 -27.63 -4.74
CA THR A 259 5.50 -26.40 -5.24
C THR A 259 3.97 -26.37 -5.04
N ALA A 260 3.39 -27.39 -4.42
CA ALA A 260 1.99 -27.41 -4.01
C ALA A 260 1.89 -27.62 -2.50
N PRO A 261 0.94 -26.98 -1.78
CA PRO A 261 0.49 -27.54 -0.53
C PRO A 261 -0.11 -28.92 -0.84
N SER A 262 0.56 -29.99 -0.41
CA SER A 262 -0.18 -31.24 -0.24
C SER A 262 -1.30 -30.97 0.76
N ALA A 263 -2.47 -31.58 0.56
CA ALA A 263 -3.49 -31.63 1.60
C ALA A 263 -2.83 -31.97 2.95
N PRO A 264 -3.27 -31.41 4.08
CA PRO A 264 -2.65 -31.72 5.35
C PRO A 264 -2.84 -33.21 5.65
N GLU A 265 -1.75 -33.98 5.59
CA GLU A 265 -1.64 -35.22 6.35
C GLU A 265 -1.71 -34.86 7.84
N PRO A 266 -2.50 -35.57 8.66
CA PRO A 266 -2.72 -35.20 10.04
C PRO A 266 -1.40 -35.31 10.83
N PRO A 267 -0.92 -34.25 11.49
CA PRO A 267 0.24 -34.39 12.36
C PRO A 267 -0.14 -35.22 13.60
N SER A 268 0.61 -36.30 13.77
CA SER A 268 0.68 -37.07 15.01
C SER A 268 1.15 -36.18 16.17
N ALA A 269 0.31 -36.12 17.21
CA ALA A 269 0.59 -35.83 18.61
C ALA A 269 1.72 -34.82 18.99
N THR A 270 1.29 -33.57 19.23
CA THR A 270 1.66 -32.59 20.31
C THR A 270 3.06 -31.95 20.42
N PRO A 271 3.20 -30.73 21.01
CA PRO A 271 2.18 -29.78 21.52
C PRO A 271 2.24 -28.32 20.96
N THR A 272 1.05 -27.81 20.59
CA THR A 272 0.48 -26.45 20.69
C THR A 272 1.34 -25.18 20.50
N PHE A 273 1.02 -24.42 19.43
CA PHE A 273 0.76 -22.97 19.43
C PHE A 273 -0.23 -22.64 18.28
N GLU A 274 -1.50 -22.31 18.59
CA GLU A 274 -2.61 -22.07 17.64
C GLU A 274 -3.22 -20.66 17.83
N PRO A 275 -3.28 -19.81 16.77
CA PRO A 275 -4.23 -18.68 16.75
C PRO A 275 -5.20 -18.61 15.54
N TYR A 276 -4.97 -19.29 14.40
CA TYR A 276 -5.75 -19.02 13.17
C TYR A 276 -6.91 -20.00 12.86
N ALA A 277 -6.89 -21.23 13.36
CA ALA A 277 -8.05 -22.14 13.25
C ALA A 277 -9.22 -21.74 14.17
N ASP A 278 -8.92 -20.97 15.21
CA ASP A 278 -9.92 -20.45 16.14
C ASP A 278 -10.78 -19.37 15.48
N GLU A 279 -10.23 -18.49 14.64
CA GLU A 279 -10.97 -17.30 14.18
C GLU A 279 -12.13 -17.62 13.23
N GLU A 280 -11.95 -18.42 12.18
CA GLU A 280 -13.08 -18.80 11.30
C GLU A 280 -14.14 -19.57 12.09
N THR A 281 -13.72 -20.50 12.95
CA THR A 281 -14.62 -21.32 13.78
C THR A 281 -15.40 -20.46 14.78
N ARG A 282 -14.72 -19.51 15.43
CA ARG A 282 -15.28 -18.52 16.37
C ARG A 282 -16.26 -17.60 15.66
N LEU A 283 -15.87 -17.03 14.52
CA LEU A 283 -16.74 -16.17 13.71
C LEU A 283 -17.94 -16.94 13.15
N ARG A 284 -17.76 -18.20 12.77
CA ARG A 284 -18.85 -19.07 12.28
C ARG A 284 -19.83 -19.37 13.40
N ARG A 285 -19.36 -19.78 14.58
CA ARG A 285 -20.24 -19.98 15.75
C ARG A 285 -20.96 -18.71 16.18
N ALA A 286 -20.25 -17.57 16.23
CA ALA A 286 -20.85 -16.29 16.60
C ALA A 286 -21.87 -15.81 15.54
N GLY A 287 -21.55 -15.99 14.26
CA GLY A 287 -22.48 -15.69 13.15
C GLY A 287 -23.70 -16.60 13.16
N GLU A 288 -23.52 -17.90 13.40
CA GLU A 288 -24.64 -18.85 13.58
C GLU A 288 -25.51 -18.49 14.79
N ALA A 289 -24.92 -17.89 15.83
CA ALA A 289 -25.62 -17.35 17.00
C ALA A 289 -26.29 -15.99 16.76
N GLY A 290 -26.16 -15.39 15.57
CA GLY A 290 -26.82 -14.13 15.21
C GLY A 290 -25.94 -12.87 15.28
N ASP A 291 -24.64 -12.98 15.57
CA ASP A 291 -23.74 -11.82 15.59
C ASP A 291 -23.48 -11.29 14.18
N THR A 292 -24.04 -10.12 13.90
CA THR A 292 -23.97 -9.47 12.58
C THR A 292 -22.56 -9.03 12.19
N ASN A 293 -21.73 -8.64 13.16
CA ASN A 293 -20.35 -8.27 12.92
C ASN A 293 -19.52 -9.52 12.62
N ALA A 294 -19.80 -10.64 13.31
CA ALA A 294 -19.17 -11.91 13.04
C ALA A 294 -19.56 -12.44 11.64
N MET A 295 -20.84 -12.35 11.26
CA MET A 295 -21.29 -12.69 9.90
C MET A 295 -20.56 -11.85 8.84
N PHE A 296 -20.44 -10.54 9.05
CA PHE A 296 -19.72 -9.66 8.13
C PHE A 296 -18.22 -10.00 8.06
N ASN A 297 -17.56 -10.17 9.20
CA ASN A 297 -16.15 -10.48 9.28
C ASN A 297 -15.84 -11.87 8.71
N LEU A 298 -16.73 -12.84 8.91
CA LEU A 298 -16.66 -14.16 8.29
C LEU A 298 -16.86 -14.08 6.78
N GLY A 299 -17.85 -13.31 6.30
CA GLY A 299 -18.04 -13.05 4.88
C GLY A 299 -16.80 -12.42 4.25
N ARG A 300 -16.12 -11.51 4.96
CA ARG A 300 -14.84 -10.93 4.52
C ARG A 300 -13.72 -11.97 4.50
N LEU A 301 -13.57 -12.75 5.56
CA LEU A 301 -12.58 -13.82 5.66
C LEU A 301 -12.76 -14.85 4.53
N LEU A 302 -13.99 -15.30 4.30
CA LEU A 302 -14.32 -16.26 3.25
C LEU A 302 -14.14 -15.70 1.84
N ARG A 303 -14.47 -14.41 1.63
CA ARG A 303 -14.24 -13.74 0.34
C ARG A 303 -12.75 -13.75 0.02
N ASN A 304 -11.92 -13.38 1.00
CA ASN A 304 -10.47 -13.38 0.86
C ASN A 304 -9.92 -14.82 0.74
N ALA A 305 -10.59 -15.82 1.32
CA ALA A 305 -10.25 -17.22 1.10
C ALA A 305 -10.72 -17.75 -0.28
N GLY A 306 -11.16 -16.90 -1.21
CA GLY A 306 -11.70 -17.29 -2.52
C GLY A 306 -13.04 -18.04 -2.48
N ARG A 307 -13.62 -18.22 -1.28
CA ARG A 307 -14.89 -18.92 -1.03
C ARG A 307 -16.07 -17.97 -1.26
N VAL A 308 -16.15 -17.40 -2.47
CA VAL A 308 -17.08 -16.31 -2.85
C VAL A 308 -18.54 -16.68 -2.60
N VAL A 309 -18.93 -17.93 -2.87
CA VAL A 309 -20.31 -18.41 -2.65
C VAL A 309 -20.67 -18.42 -1.15
N GLU A 310 -19.74 -18.85 -0.29
CA GLU A 310 -19.97 -18.82 1.16
C GLU A 310 -19.90 -17.41 1.71
N ALA A 311 -18.97 -16.59 1.22
CA ALA A 311 -18.89 -15.19 1.55
C ALA A 311 -20.18 -14.43 1.23
N GLU A 312 -20.74 -14.69 0.04
CA GLU A 312 -22.02 -14.12 -0.37
C GLU A 312 -23.13 -14.52 0.60
N ARG A 313 -23.20 -15.79 1.00
CA ARG A 313 -24.19 -16.27 1.99
C ARG A 313 -24.08 -15.52 3.31
N TRP A 314 -22.88 -15.39 3.85
CA TRP A 314 -22.67 -14.68 5.12
C TRP A 314 -22.92 -13.18 5.02
N TYR A 315 -22.53 -12.55 3.91
CA TYR A 315 -22.86 -11.15 3.65
C TYR A 315 -24.37 -10.93 3.48
N ARG A 316 -25.10 -11.86 2.86
CA ARG A 316 -26.57 -11.79 2.78
C ARG A 316 -27.20 -11.84 4.16
N GLN A 317 -26.77 -12.77 5.03
CA GLN A 317 -27.25 -12.88 6.40
C GLN A 317 -26.95 -11.61 7.22
N ALA A 318 -25.70 -11.11 7.16
CA ALA A 318 -25.32 -9.87 7.83
C ALA A 318 -26.13 -8.67 7.32
N ALA A 319 -26.35 -8.59 6.00
CA ALA A 319 -27.12 -7.52 5.38
C ALA A 319 -28.60 -7.59 5.76
N GLU A 320 -29.20 -8.78 5.81
CA GLU A 320 -30.57 -9.00 6.27
C GLU A 320 -30.74 -8.61 7.74
N ALA A 321 -29.68 -8.76 8.54
CA ALA A 321 -29.64 -8.30 9.93
C ALA A 321 -29.26 -6.82 10.10
N GLY A 322 -29.19 -6.04 9.02
CA GLY A 322 -29.00 -4.58 9.08
C GLY A 322 -27.54 -4.09 8.99
N HIS A 323 -26.56 -4.98 8.77
CA HIS A 323 -25.15 -4.58 8.74
C HIS A 323 -24.78 -3.83 7.44
N THR A 324 -24.60 -2.52 7.53
CA THR A 324 -24.47 -1.62 6.38
C THR A 324 -23.22 -1.86 5.53
N ASN A 325 -22.08 -2.19 6.14
CA ASN A 325 -20.87 -2.55 5.39
C ASN A 325 -21.00 -3.91 4.69
N ALA A 326 -21.83 -4.81 5.21
CA ALA A 326 -22.09 -6.10 4.57
C ALA A 326 -22.98 -5.92 3.34
N MET A 327 -24.00 -5.06 3.44
CA MET A 327 -24.82 -4.65 2.30
C MET A 327 -23.95 -4.04 1.18
N ASN A 328 -23.02 -3.13 1.50
CA ASN A 328 -22.08 -2.57 0.52
C ASN A 328 -21.20 -3.65 -0.13
N ASN A 329 -20.56 -4.51 0.67
CA ASN A 329 -19.66 -5.54 0.16
C ASN A 329 -20.40 -6.61 -0.67
N LEU A 330 -21.63 -6.93 -0.29
CA LEU A 330 -22.51 -7.78 -1.07
C LEU A 330 -22.86 -7.11 -2.41
N GLY A 331 -23.16 -5.80 -2.39
CA GLY A 331 -23.36 -5.02 -3.61
C GLY A 331 -22.16 -5.10 -4.56
N ASN A 332 -20.93 -4.96 -4.04
CA ASN A 332 -19.71 -5.11 -4.84
C ASN A 332 -19.59 -6.51 -5.47
N LEU A 333 -19.82 -7.56 -4.69
CA LEU A 333 -19.76 -8.95 -5.16
C LEU A 333 -20.78 -9.20 -6.28
N LEU A 334 -22.02 -8.76 -6.06
CA LEU A 334 -23.11 -8.88 -7.04
C LEU A 334 -22.82 -8.09 -8.32
N SER A 335 -22.27 -6.88 -8.20
CA SER A 335 -21.90 -6.05 -9.34
C SER A 335 -20.83 -6.72 -10.20
N ASN A 336 -19.82 -7.32 -9.58
CA ASN A 336 -18.71 -7.98 -10.28
C ASN A 336 -19.16 -9.22 -11.08
N VAL A 337 -20.19 -9.93 -10.60
CA VAL A 337 -20.78 -11.07 -11.33
C VAL A 337 -21.93 -10.66 -12.26
N GLY A 338 -22.11 -9.36 -12.51
CA GLY A 338 -23.11 -8.82 -13.44
C GLY A 338 -24.54 -8.79 -12.91
N ARG A 339 -24.77 -9.07 -11.62
CA ARG A 339 -26.10 -9.00 -10.96
C ARG A 339 -26.43 -7.57 -10.54
N ILE A 340 -26.41 -6.65 -11.51
CA ILE A 340 -26.49 -5.19 -11.31
C ILE A 340 -27.76 -4.78 -10.55
N GLN A 341 -28.92 -5.37 -10.88
CA GLN A 341 -30.18 -5.05 -10.21
C GLN A 341 -30.19 -5.43 -8.73
N GLU A 342 -29.51 -6.51 -8.36
CA GLU A 342 -29.38 -6.91 -6.97
C GLU A 342 -28.35 -6.05 -6.24
N ALA A 343 -27.25 -5.73 -6.92
CA ALA A 343 -26.22 -4.82 -6.41
C ALA A 343 -26.83 -3.45 -6.07
N GLU A 344 -27.62 -2.87 -6.99
CA GLU A 344 -28.29 -1.58 -6.78
C GLU A 344 -29.20 -1.62 -5.54
N ARG A 345 -29.99 -2.68 -5.35
CA ARG A 345 -30.83 -2.82 -4.15
C ARG A 345 -30.02 -2.84 -2.87
N ARG A 346 -28.91 -3.59 -2.84
CA ARG A 346 -28.04 -3.67 -1.65
C ARG A 346 -27.32 -2.35 -1.38
N TYR A 347 -26.83 -1.67 -2.41
CA TYR A 347 -26.24 -0.34 -2.25
C TYR A 347 -27.26 0.69 -1.77
N ARG A 348 -28.49 0.67 -2.30
CA ARG A 348 -29.58 1.57 -1.86
C ARG A 348 -29.90 1.38 -0.38
N GLN A 349 -30.07 0.14 0.07
CA GLN A 349 -30.29 -0.17 1.49
C GLN A 349 -29.14 0.34 2.38
N ALA A 350 -27.88 0.09 1.97
CA ALA A 350 -26.71 0.55 2.73
C ALA A 350 -26.59 2.09 2.75
N ALA A 351 -26.89 2.73 1.63
CA ALA A 351 -26.83 4.18 1.46
C ALA A 351 -27.93 4.89 2.27
N GLU A 352 -29.15 4.37 2.25
CA GLU A 352 -30.26 4.83 3.10
C GLU A 352 -29.93 4.67 4.59
N ALA A 353 -29.17 3.64 4.95
CA ALA A 353 -28.65 3.43 6.30
C ALA A 353 -27.39 4.26 6.64
N GLY A 354 -27.00 5.22 5.79
CA GLY A 354 -25.94 6.18 6.08
C GLY A 354 -24.52 5.76 5.68
N ASN A 355 -24.33 4.69 4.90
CA ASN A 355 -23.00 4.21 4.51
C ASN A 355 -22.39 5.05 3.35
N PRO A 356 -21.32 5.82 3.56
CA PRO A 356 -20.79 6.73 2.53
C PRO A 356 -20.18 6.00 1.32
N LYS A 357 -19.59 4.80 1.53
CA LYS A 357 -19.05 3.98 0.44
C LYS A 357 -20.16 3.44 -0.45
N ALA A 358 -21.27 3.01 0.15
CA ALA A 358 -22.43 2.56 -0.60
C ALA A 358 -23.12 3.69 -1.35
N MET A 359 -23.23 4.89 -0.76
CA MET A 359 -23.74 6.08 -1.43
C MET A 359 -22.90 6.39 -2.68
N TYR A 360 -21.57 6.35 -2.58
CA TYR A 360 -20.67 6.53 -3.72
C TYR A 360 -20.84 5.44 -4.79
N ASN A 361 -20.84 4.16 -4.39
CA ASN A 361 -20.99 3.04 -5.33
C ASN A 361 -22.37 3.03 -6.02
N LEU A 362 -23.42 3.40 -5.31
CA LEU A 362 -24.75 3.61 -5.88
C LEU A 362 -24.73 4.77 -6.89
N GLY A 363 -24.09 5.89 -6.54
CA GLY A 363 -23.90 7.02 -7.44
C GLY A 363 -23.19 6.64 -8.73
N LEU A 364 -22.15 5.80 -8.67
CA LEU A 364 -21.46 5.27 -9.86
C LEU A 364 -22.38 4.44 -10.73
N LEU A 365 -23.11 3.50 -10.13
CA LEU A 365 -24.04 2.61 -10.83
C LEU A 365 -25.17 3.40 -11.51
N LEU A 366 -25.74 4.38 -10.80
CA LEU A 366 -26.81 5.24 -11.31
C LEU A 366 -26.30 6.14 -12.45
N LYS A 367 -25.11 6.73 -12.31
CA LYS A 367 -24.48 7.52 -13.38
C LYS A 367 -24.25 6.66 -14.63
N GLY A 368 -23.76 5.43 -14.46
CA GLY A 368 -23.57 4.47 -15.56
C GLY A 368 -24.89 4.08 -16.25
N ALA A 369 -26.00 4.11 -15.52
CA ALA A 369 -27.35 3.91 -16.04
C ALA A 369 -28.02 5.18 -16.59
N GLY A 370 -27.31 6.32 -16.61
CA GLY A 370 -27.85 7.62 -17.08
C GLY A 370 -28.82 8.29 -16.11
N ARG A 371 -28.90 7.85 -14.85
CA ARG A 371 -29.76 8.40 -13.80
C ARG A 371 -29.04 9.49 -13.00
N ASP A 372 -28.66 10.55 -13.70
CA ASP A 372 -27.75 11.59 -13.19
C ASP A 372 -28.29 12.35 -11.98
N GLU A 373 -29.59 12.67 -11.97
CA GLU A 373 -30.22 13.37 -10.84
C GLU A 373 -30.16 12.56 -9.54
N GLU A 374 -30.38 11.24 -9.63
CA GLU A 374 -30.28 10.35 -8.47
C GLU A 374 -28.82 10.15 -8.06
N ALA A 375 -27.91 10.01 -9.04
CA ALA A 375 -26.48 9.93 -8.77
C ALA A 375 -25.98 11.18 -8.04
N GLU A 376 -26.41 12.37 -8.44
CA GLU A 376 -26.06 13.63 -7.77
C GLU A 376 -26.49 13.63 -6.29
N ARG A 377 -27.73 13.19 -5.99
CA ARG A 377 -28.23 13.12 -4.61
C ARG A 377 -27.34 12.23 -3.75
N TRP A 378 -27.01 11.04 -4.23
CA TRP A 378 -26.17 10.10 -3.48
C TRP A 378 -24.72 10.56 -3.38
N TYR A 379 -24.14 11.13 -4.44
CA TYR A 379 -22.81 11.71 -4.36
C TYR A 379 -22.75 12.89 -3.38
N ARG A 380 -23.79 13.74 -3.33
CA ARG A 380 -23.88 14.84 -2.36
C ARG A 380 -23.89 14.32 -0.93
N GLN A 381 -24.71 13.33 -0.62
CA GLN A 381 -24.73 12.74 0.71
C GLN A 381 -23.40 12.07 1.08
N ALA A 382 -22.77 11.34 0.16
CA ALA A 382 -21.45 10.76 0.37
C ALA A 382 -20.37 11.83 0.60
N ALA A 383 -20.41 12.92 -0.16
CA ALA A 383 -19.49 14.04 -0.06
C ALA A 383 -19.65 14.80 1.25
N GLU A 384 -20.88 15.04 1.69
CA GLU A 384 -21.21 15.63 3.00
C GLU A 384 -20.70 14.74 4.15
N ALA A 385 -20.67 13.42 3.96
CA ALA A 385 -20.08 12.46 4.90
C ALA A 385 -18.54 12.32 4.79
N GLY A 386 -17.87 13.15 3.98
CA GLY A 386 -16.40 13.18 3.88
C GLY A 386 -15.79 12.30 2.78
N HIS A 387 -16.59 11.68 1.91
CA HIS A 387 -16.06 10.78 0.87
C HIS A 387 -15.44 11.55 -0.31
N THR A 388 -14.11 11.61 -0.38
CA THR A 388 -13.35 12.44 -1.32
C THR A 388 -13.56 12.10 -2.80
N ASN A 389 -13.66 10.81 -3.15
CA ASN A 389 -14.00 10.40 -4.52
C ASN A 389 -15.42 10.86 -4.93
N ALA A 390 -16.35 10.92 -3.96
CA ALA A 390 -17.70 11.38 -4.22
C ALA A 390 -17.74 12.90 -4.39
N MET A 391 -16.96 13.65 -3.60
CA MET A 391 -16.78 15.10 -3.79
C MET A 391 -16.27 15.42 -5.19
N ASN A 392 -15.27 14.68 -5.69
CA ASN A 392 -14.76 14.86 -7.05
C ASN A 392 -15.84 14.56 -8.11
N ASN A 393 -16.52 13.41 -8.01
CA ASN A 393 -17.50 13.02 -9.01
C ASN A 393 -18.75 13.91 -8.99
N LEU A 394 -19.13 14.40 -7.81
CA LEU A 394 -20.14 15.43 -7.66
C LEU A 394 -19.70 16.74 -8.33
N GLY A 395 -18.45 17.16 -8.13
CA GLY A 395 -17.88 18.32 -8.81
C GLY A 395 -17.93 18.19 -10.33
N VAL A 396 -17.66 17.00 -10.88
CA VAL A 396 -17.78 16.73 -12.32
C VAL A 396 -19.22 16.89 -12.79
N LEU A 397 -20.16 16.22 -12.12
CA LEU A 397 -21.58 16.27 -12.47
C LEU A 397 -22.14 17.70 -12.40
N LEU A 398 -21.81 18.44 -11.34
CA LEU A 398 -22.24 19.83 -11.16
C LEU A 398 -21.65 20.75 -12.23
N ARG A 399 -20.37 20.58 -12.56
CA ARG A 399 -19.72 21.37 -13.63
C ARG A 399 -20.39 21.09 -14.97
N ASP A 400 -20.65 19.83 -15.30
CA ASP A 400 -21.28 19.44 -16.55
C ASP A 400 -22.74 19.95 -16.64
N ALA A 401 -23.41 20.12 -15.49
CA ALA A 401 -24.70 20.79 -15.36
C ALA A 401 -24.63 22.33 -15.31
N GLY A 402 -23.44 22.94 -15.48
CA GLY A 402 -23.25 24.39 -15.47
C GLY A 402 -23.21 25.04 -14.07
N ARG A 403 -23.27 24.25 -12.99
CA ARG A 403 -23.24 24.71 -11.57
C ARG A 403 -21.81 24.87 -11.07
N VAL A 404 -21.05 25.73 -11.75
CA VAL A 404 -19.60 25.89 -11.58
C VAL A 404 -19.19 26.29 -10.16
N VAL A 405 -19.95 27.18 -9.50
CA VAL A 405 -19.64 27.64 -8.13
C VAL A 405 -19.73 26.48 -7.12
N GLU A 406 -20.75 25.64 -7.24
CA GLU A 406 -20.89 24.47 -6.38
C GLU A 406 -19.83 23.41 -6.69
N ALA A 407 -19.52 23.20 -7.96
CA ALA A 407 -18.44 22.32 -8.38
C ALA A 407 -17.09 22.75 -7.79
N GLU A 408 -16.77 24.04 -7.83
CA GLU A 408 -15.54 24.60 -7.24
C GLU A 408 -15.45 24.29 -5.74
N ARG A 409 -16.55 24.47 -5.00
CA ARG A 409 -16.59 24.19 -3.56
C ARG A 409 -16.24 22.72 -3.27
N TRP A 410 -16.86 21.79 -3.99
CA TRP A 410 -16.61 20.36 -3.79
C TRP A 410 -15.22 19.94 -4.25
N TYR A 411 -14.73 20.47 -5.37
CA TYR A 411 -13.36 20.22 -5.80
C TYR A 411 -12.34 20.77 -4.80
N ARG A 412 -12.56 21.96 -4.24
CA ARG A 412 -11.70 22.54 -3.20
C ARG A 412 -11.65 21.66 -1.96
N GLN A 413 -12.80 21.24 -1.45
CA GLN A 413 -12.85 20.37 -0.27
C GLN A 413 -12.15 19.02 -0.52
N ALA A 414 -12.34 18.41 -1.70
CA ALA A 414 -11.64 17.18 -2.07
C ALA A 414 -10.12 17.38 -2.26
N ALA A 415 -9.72 18.50 -2.86
CA ALA A 415 -8.33 18.86 -3.10
C ALA A 415 -7.58 19.14 -1.78
N GLU A 416 -8.22 19.83 -0.83
CA GLU A 416 -7.69 20.05 0.51
C GLU A 416 -7.52 18.74 1.28
N ALA A 417 -8.39 17.75 1.02
CA ALA A 417 -8.28 16.38 1.54
C ALA A 417 -7.32 15.47 0.72
N GLY A 418 -6.49 16.02 -0.17
CA GLY A 418 -5.45 15.27 -0.88
C GLY A 418 -5.88 14.61 -2.19
N HIS A 419 -7.11 14.79 -2.67
CA HIS A 419 -7.60 14.12 -3.88
C HIS A 419 -7.05 14.75 -5.18
N THR A 420 -6.08 14.07 -5.81
CA THR A 420 -5.29 14.61 -6.93
C THR A 420 -6.10 14.92 -8.19
N ASN A 421 -7.09 14.09 -8.56
CA ASN A 421 -7.98 14.40 -9.69
C ASN A 421 -8.81 15.68 -9.40
N ALA A 422 -9.18 15.90 -8.14
CA ALA A 422 -9.95 17.08 -7.75
C ALA A 422 -9.06 18.34 -7.75
N MET A 423 -7.81 18.23 -7.32
CA MET A 423 -6.82 19.31 -7.45
C MET A 423 -6.64 19.73 -8.92
N ASN A 424 -6.52 18.77 -9.84
CA ASN A 424 -6.45 19.07 -11.27
C ASN A 424 -7.74 19.72 -11.79
N ASN A 425 -8.90 19.17 -11.46
CA ASN A 425 -10.19 19.69 -11.91
C ASN A 425 -10.45 21.11 -11.36
N LEU A 426 -10.05 21.36 -10.11
CA LEU A 426 -10.06 22.68 -9.50
C LEU A 426 -9.12 23.64 -10.23
N GLY A 427 -7.90 23.20 -10.54
CA GLY A 427 -6.95 24.00 -11.32
C GLY A 427 -7.50 24.39 -12.69
N VAL A 428 -8.21 23.49 -13.38
CA VAL A 428 -8.88 23.79 -14.66
C VAL A 428 -9.95 24.85 -14.47
N LEU A 429 -10.83 24.66 -13.50
CA LEU A 429 -11.93 25.58 -13.21
C LEU A 429 -11.41 26.98 -12.82
N LEU A 430 -10.40 27.06 -11.97
CA LEU A 430 -9.77 28.31 -11.54
C LEU A 430 -9.07 29.04 -12.69
N ARG A 431 -8.36 28.30 -13.56
CA ARG A 431 -7.73 28.86 -14.75
C ARG A 431 -8.77 29.47 -15.67
N ASP A 432 -9.86 28.76 -15.93
CA ASP A 432 -10.93 29.22 -16.82
C ASP A 432 -11.65 30.45 -16.24
N ALA A 433 -11.66 30.59 -14.91
CA ALA A 433 -12.11 31.79 -14.19
C ALA A 433 -11.06 32.93 -14.11
N GLY A 434 -9.89 32.78 -14.74
CA GLY A 434 -8.81 33.77 -14.70
C GLY A 434 -8.00 33.82 -13.40
N ARG A 435 -8.24 32.90 -12.45
CA ARG A 435 -7.53 32.80 -11.16
C ARG A 435 -6.24 31.99 -11.30
N VAL A 436 -5.35 32.49 -12.17
CA VAL A 436 -4.16 31.78 -12.64
C VAL A 436 -3.20 31.38 -11.50
N VAL A 437 -3.00 32.24 -10.51
CA VAL A 437 -2.09 31.96 -9.38
C VAL A 437 -2.60 30.80 -8.51
N GLU A 438 -3.90 30.76 -8.23
CA GLU A 438 -4.50 29.67 -7.48
C GLU A 438 -4.52 28.37 -8.29
N ALA A 439 -4.81 28.46 -9.59
CA ALA A 439 -4.73 27.34 -10.51
C ALA A 439 -3.32 26.73 -10.54
N GLU A 440 -2.28 27.58 -10.64
CA GLU A 440 -0.88 27.15 -10.59
C GLU A 440 -0.57 26.38 -9.30
N ARG A 441 -1.02 26.87 -8.14
CA ARG A 441 -0.80 26.20 -6.84
C ARG A 441 -1.40 24.80 -6.83
N TRP A 442 -2.66 24.67 -7.26
CA TRP A 442 -3.33 23.36 -7.28
C TRP A 442 -2.77 22.41 -8.33
N TYR A 443 -2.42 22.91 -9.52
CA TYR A 443 -1.74 22.11 -10.52
C TYR A 443 -0.37 21.64 -10.04
N ARG A 444 0.42 22.51 -9.38
CA ARG A 444 1.71 22.14 -8.79
C ARG A 444 1.56 21.04 -7.75
N GLN A 445 0.62 21.19 -6.81
CA GLN A 445 0.38 20.17 -5.79
C GLN A 445 -0.06 18.82 -6.41
N ALA A 446 -0.95 18.84 -7.41
CA ALA A 446 -1.37 17.64 -8.12
C ALA A 446 -0.23 17.00 -8.94
N ALA A 447 0.59 17.83 -9.59
CA ALA A 447 1.73 17.40 -10.39
C ALA A 447 2.84 16.79 -9.53
N GLU A 448 3.15 17.39 -8.38
CA GLU A 448 4.07 16.85 -7.38
C GLU A 448 3.57 15.51 -6.80
N ALA A 449 2.25 15.35 -6.68
CA ALA A 449 1.61 14.08 -6.32
C ALA A 449 1.50 13.07 -7.47
N GLY A 450 2.11 13.33 -8.64
CA GLY A 450 2.18 12.38 -9.75
C GLY A 450 1.04 12.44 -10.77
N HIS A 451 0.14 13.44 -10.71
CA HIS A 451 -0.99 13.53 -11.62
C HIS A 451 -0.59 14.07 -13.01
N THR A 452 -0.48 13.18 -14.01
CA THR A 452 0.02 13.48 -15.36
C THR A 452 -0.71 14.64 -16.06
N ASN A 453 -2.04 14.69 -15.99
CA ASN A 453 -2.80 15.78 -16.63
C ASN A 453 -2.53 17.12 -15.95
N ALA A 454 -2.23 17.12 -14.65
CA ALA A 454 -1.90 18.34 -13.92
C ALA A 454 -0.49 18.82 -14.29
N MET A 455 0.46 17.91 -14.50
CA MET A 455 1.81 18.25 -15.00
C MET A 455 1.72 18.95 -16.37
N ASN A 456 0.92 18.41 -17.30
CA ASN A 456 0.69 19.04 -18.60
C ASN A 456 0.00 20.40 -18.47
N ASN A 457 -1.04 20.50 -17.65
CA ASN A 457 -1.76 21.75 -17.42
C ASN A 457 -0.88 22.82 -16.77
N LEU A 458 -0.01 22.42 -15.83
CA LEU A 458 0.98 23.30 -15.21
C LEU A 458 2.01 23.77 -16.23
N GLY A 459 2.53 22.87 -17.06
CA GLY A 459 3.45 23.21 -18.14
C GLY A 459 2.84 24.24 -19.09
N ASN A 460 1.60 24.05 -19.52
CA ASN A 460 0.86 24.98 -20.37
C ASN A 460 0.73 26.36 -19.69
N LEU A 461 0.34 26.38 -18.42
CA LEU A 461 0.16 27.61 -17.66
C LEU A 461 1.48 28.38 -17.50
N LEU A 462 2.57 27.67 -17.15
CA LEU A 462 3.90 28.24 -16.99
C LEU A 462 4.47 28.77 -18.32
N SER A 463 4.23 28.06 -19.41
CA SER A 463 4.63 28.49 -20.75
C SER A 463 3.96 29.81 -21.13
N ASN A 464 2.66 29.94 -20.85
CA ASN A 464 1.89 31.14 -21.16
C ASN A 464 2.36 32.38 -20.39
N VAL A 465 2.93 32.20 -19.19
CA VAL A 465 3.50 33.29 -18.38
C VAL A 465 5.01 33.49 -18.60
N GLY A 466 5.60 32.86 -19.62
CA GLY A 466 7.00 33.01 -19.99
C GLY A 466 8.00 32.23 -19.13
N ARG A 467 7.54 31.34 -18.24
CA ARG A 467 8.39 30.47 -17.40
C ARG A 467 8.76 29.18 -18.15
N ILE A 468 9.36 29.35 -19.33
CA ILE A 468 9.58 28.28 -20.31
C ILE A 468 10.43 27.13 -19.76
N GLN A 469 11.48 27.42 -18.99
CA GLN A 469 12.35 26.38 -18.41
C GLN A 469 11.62 25.51 -17.39
N GLU A 470 10.72 26.10 -16.60
CA GLU A 470 9.91 25.34 -15.64
C GLU A 470 8.82 24.54 -16.36
N ALA A 471 8.21 25.12 -17.39
CA ALA A 471 7.25 24.41 -18.24
C ALA A 471 7.88 23.17 -18.89
N GLU A 472 9.08 23.29 -19.44
CA GLU A 472 9.81 22.17 -20.06
C GLU A 472 10.07 21.02 -19.08
N ARG A 473 10.42 21.34 -17.83
CA ARG A 473 10.60 20.32 -16.78
C ARG A 473 9.31 19.55 -16.52
N TRP A 474 8.19 20.26 -16.38
CA TRP A 474 6.89 19.63 -16.15
C TRP A 474 6.38 18.84 -17.36
N TYR A 475 6.61 19.31 -18.59
CA TYR A 475 6.31 18.52 -19.79
C TYR A 475 7.16 17.27 -19.87
N ARG A 476 8.47 17.34 -19.55
CA ARG A 476 9.35 16.16 -19.53
C ARG A 476 8.86 15.15 -18.51
N GLN A 477 8.50 15.60 -17.31
CA GLN A 477 7.93 14.74 -16.27
C GLN A 477 6.56 14.17 -16.67
N ALA A 478 5.71 14.95 -17.36
CA ALA A 478 4.43 14.46 -17.87
C ALA A 478 4.61 13.40 -18.98
N VAL A 479 5.60 13.59 -19.87
CA VAL A 479 5.99 12.62 -20.90
C VAL A 479 6.61 11.39 -20.27
N GLU A 480 7.43 11.50 -19.23
CA GLU A 480 7.91 10.34 -18.48
C GLU A 480 6.76 9.62 -17.78
N ALA A 481 5.86 10.35 -17.14
CA ALA A 481 4.63 9.81 -16.52
C ALA A 481 3.54 9.40 -17.54
N GLY A 482 3.77 9.61 -18.84
CA GLY A 482 2.82 9.33 -19.93
C GLY A 482 3.33 8.31 -20.95
N ARG A 483 4.66 8.23 -21.18
CA ARG A 483 5.37 7.15 -21.86
C ARG A 483 5.56 5.96 -20.98
N THR A 484 5.70 6.25 -19.69
CA THR A 484 5.18 5.34 -18.74
C THR A 484 3.64 5.57 -18.76
N LYS A 485 2.80 5.26 -19.77
CA LYS A 485 1.31 4.92 -19.81
C LYS A 485 1.14 3.99 -21.03
N PRO A 486 0.64 2.72 -20.97
CA PRO A 486 0.33 1.98 -22.19
C PRO A 486 -0.87 2.62 -22.88
#